data_AF-A0A7R9JGD7-F1
#
_entry.id   AF-A0A7R9JGD7-F1
#
_cell.length_a   1.000
_cell.length_b   1.000
_cell.length_c   1.000
_cell.angle_alpha   90.00
_cell.angle_beta   90.00
_cell.angle_gamma   90.00
#
_symmetry.space_group_name_H-M   'P 1'
#
loop_
_entity.id
_entity.type
_entity.pdbx_description
1 polymer ?
#
loop_
_entity_poly.entity_id
_entity_poly.type
_entity_poly.pdbx_seq_one_letter_code
_entity_poly.pdbx_strand_id
1 'polypeptide(L)'
;MMSKNSKSRQLFLLEVLVDKVKIKSWSPVSELGTPSTLSIKVKFLGFPHINIDQDAESQNEPENLVRGKSCLLPMKPEELLINMQKAPLVVSVNEKNEHSSSLLAHTYVKFNKGMVSMVRSATEGRDEYMCLPVSQSLRDSFPLLDKKNSKVGEISLFIRLSYFGHSVVTQFKLVGEEKSVLFKKS
;
A
#
# COMPACT_ATOMS: atom_id res chain seq x y z
N MET A 1 -26.52 -5.31 27.68
CA MET A 1 -25.98 -4.04 27.13
C MET A 1 -24.54 -3.89 27.57
N MET A 2 -23.59 -4.31 26.73
CA MET A 2 -22.16 -4.00 26.94
C MET A 2 -21.79 -2.91 25.95
N SER A 3 -21.47 -1.72 26.46
CA SER A 3 -20.90 -0.66 25.64
C SER A 3 -19.38 -0.65 25.80
N LYS A 4 -18.73 -0.36 24.68
CA LYS A 4 -17.39 0.22 24.51
C LYS A 4 -16.20 -0.74 24.49
N ASN A 5 -15.76 -1.01 23.27
CA ASN A 5 -14.35 -0.81 22.97
C ASN A 5 -14.10 -0.09 21.63
N SER A 6 -14.84 0.99 21.36
CA SER A 6 -14.63 1.92 20.22
C SER A 6 -13.31 2.72 20.30
N LYS A 7 -12.32 2.23 21.04
CA LYS A 7 -11.00 2.86 21.26
C LYS A 7 -9.83 1.92 20.97
N SER A 8 -10.07 0.62 20.80
CA SER A 8 -8.99 -0.34 20.55
C SER A 8 -8.51 -0.25 19.11
N ARG A 9 -7.20 -0.38 18.91
CA ARG A 9 -6.63 -0.54 17.56
C ARG A 9 -7.17 -1.80 16.92
N GLN A 10 -7.59 -1.64 15.68
CA GLN A 10 -8.07 -2.67 14.79
C GLN A 10 -7.00 -2.98 13.76
N LEU A 11 -7.01 -4.19 13.23
CA LEU A 11 -6.02 -4.65 12.27
C LEU A 11 -6.56 -4.54 10.85
N PHE A 12 -5.89 -3.73 10.03
CA PHE A 12 -6.17 -3.61 8.60
C PHE A 12 -4.96 -4.09 7.79
N LEU A 13 -5.20 -4.62 6.60
CA LEU A 13 -4.16 -4.92 5.63
C LEU A 13 -4.45 -4.13 4.36
N LEU A 14 -3.50 -3.27 3.96
CA LEU A 14 -3.53 -2.59 2.67
C LEU A 14 -2.58 -3.31 1.72
N GLU A 15 -3.09 -3.77 0.60
CA GLU A 15 -2.32 -4.42 -0.45
C GLU A 15 -2.40 -3.57 -1.70
N VAL A 16 -1.24 -3.27 -2.27
CA VAL A 16 -1.14 -2.48 -3.50
C VAL A 16 -0.31 -3.27 -4.49
N LEU A 17 -0.96 -3.63 -5.59
CA LEU A 17 -0.38 -4.35 -6.71
C LEU A 17 -0.40 -3.43 -7.92
N VAL A 18 0.74 -3.33 -8.59
CA VAL A 18 0.94 -2.66 -9.86
C VAL A 18 0.91 -3.74 -10.93
N ASP A 19 -0.03 -3.61 -11.85
CA ASP A 19 -0.17 -4.51 -13.00
C ASP A 19 0.69 -3.99 -14.16
N LYS A 20 0.54 -2.70 -14.48
CA LYS A 20 1.21 -2.08 -15.62
C LYS A 20 1.54 -0.63 -15.39
N VAL A 21 2.67 -0.17 -15.92
CA VAL A 21 3.06 1.24 -15.98
C VAL A 21 3.39 1.61 -17.42
N LYS A 22 2.84 2.72 -17.92
CA LYS A 22 3.17 3.29 -19.23
C LYS A 22 3.47 4.78 -19.08
N ILE A 23 4.66 5.21 -19.49
CA ILE A 23 5.07 6.62 -19.52
C ILE A 23 5.53 6.95 -20.95
N LYS A 24 4.96 7.98 -21.57
CA LYS A 24 5.12 8.26 -23.01
C LYS A 24 6.55 8.60 -23.45
N SER A 25 7.37 9.16 -22.57
CA SER A 25 8.68 9.71 -22.91
C SER A 25 9.80 9.21 -21.98
N TRP A 26 9.60 8.06 -21.33
CA TRP A 26 10.62 7.46 -20.48
C TRP A 26 11.48 6.46 -21.26
N SER A 27 12.79 6.50 -21.02
CA SER A 27 13.77 5.53 -21.54
C SER A 27 14.51 4.85 -20.38
N PRO A 28 14.91 3.57 -20.53
CA PRO A 28 15.71 2.84 -19.53
C PRO A 28 17.17 3.34 -19.42
N VAL A 29 17.53 4.33 -20.23
CA VAL A 29 18.79 5.05 -20.16
C VAL A 29 18.44 6.48 -19.79
N SER A 30 19.03 6.97 -18.70
CA SER A 30 18.87 8.35 -18.26
C SER A 30 19.51 9.33 -19.25
N GLU A 31 19.20 10.62 -19.13
CA GLU A 31 19.81 11.68 -19.96
C GLU A 31 21.35 11.71 -19.87
N LEU A 32 21.93 11.19 -18.77
CA LEU A 32 23.38 11.08 -18.57
C LEU A 32 23.99 9.78 -19.13
N GLY A 33 23.20 8.97 -19.83
CA GLY A 33 23.68 7.69 -20.40
C GLY A 33 23.81 6.55 -19.39
N THR A 34 23.36 6.75 -18.13
CA THR A 34 23.40 5.69 -17.11
C THR A 34 22.11 4.86 -17.12
N PRO A 35 22.18 3.55 -16.88
CA PRO A 35 20.98 2.71 -16.73
C PRO A 35 20.07 3.24 -15.63
N SER A 36 18.77 3.34 -15.92
CA SER A 36 17.77 3.74 -14.95
C SER A 36 16.62 2.73 -14.90
N THR A 37 16.03 2.62 -13.72
CA THR A 37 14.90 1.72 -13.45
C THR A 37 13.74 2.51 -12.89
N LEU A 38 12.52 2.01 -13.11
CA LEU A 38 11.33 2.57 -12.48
C LEU A 38 11.14 1.99 -11.07
N SER A 39 10.95 2.88 -10.10
CA SER A 39 10.59 2.56 -8.72
C SER A 39 9.23 3.18 -8.40
N ILE A 40 8.33 2.37 -7.85
CA ILE A 40 6.98 2.82 -7.49
C ILE A 40 6.92 3.01 -5.99
N LYS A 41 6.52 4.20 -5.57
CA LYS A 41 6.38 4.56 -4.15
C LYS A 41 4.94 4.86 -3.86
N VAL A 42 4.40 4.18 -2.85
CA VAL A 42 3.03 4.41 -2.38
C VAL A 42 3.10 5.16 -1.06
N LYS A 43 2.48 6.34 -0.99
CA LYS A 43 2.28 7.08 0.24
C LYS A 43 0.84 6.91 0.68
N PHE A 44 0.68 6.28 1.84
CA PHE A 44 -0.60 6.14 2.50
C PHE A 44 -0.57 6.87 3.84
N LEU A 45 -1.43 7.87 4.01
CA LEU A 45 -1.55 8.64 5.26
C LEU A 45 -0.21 9.23 5.71
N GLY A 46 0.05 9.24 7.03
CA GLY A 46 1.34 9.60 7.61
C GLY A 46 2.38 8.47 7.59
N PHE A 47 2.09 7.29 7.03
CA PHE A 47 3.03 6.16 7.07
C PHE A 47 4.25 6.38 6.17
N PRO A 48 5.38 5.70 6.44
CA PRO A 48 6.50 5.64 5.51
C PRO A 48 6.06 5.21 4.11
N HIS A 49 6.82 5.61 3.09
CA HIS A 49 6.55 5.15 1.73
C HIS A 49 6.71 3.64 1.63
N ILE A 50 5.75 2.97 1.00
CA ILE A 50 5.87 1.58 0.59
C ILE A 50 6.56 1.59 -0.78
N ASN A 51 7.78 1.07 -0.84
CA ASN A 51 8.54 0.96 -2.09
C ASN A 51 8.24 -0.38 -2.75
N ILE A 52 7.72 -0.32 -3.97
CA ILE A 52 7.51 -1.44 -4.88
C ILE A 52 8.62 -1.33 -5.93
N ASP A 53 9.81 -1.84 -5.58
CA ASP A 53 11.01 -1.81 -6.41
C ASP A 53 11.09 -3.05 -7.34
N GLN A 54 11.99 -2.99 -8.32
CA GLN A 54 12.45 -4.18 -9.01
C GLN A 54 13.43 -4.93 -8.10
N ASP A 55 13.08 -6.15 -7.69
CA ASP A 55 14.06 -7.04 -7.08
C ASP A 55 15.11 -7.38 -8.16
N ALA A 56 16.39 -7.23 -7.81
CA ALA A 56 17.53 -7.29 -8.73
C ALA A 56 17.62 -8.61 -9.53
N GLU A 57 16.96 -9.67 -9.07
CA GLU A 57 16.94 -11.00 -9.70
C GLU A 57 15.95 -11.12 -10.87
N SER A 58 15.09 -10.13 -11.10
CA SER A 58 13.99 -10.21 -12.08
C SER A 58 14.22 -9.44 -13.39
N GLN A 59 15.47 -9.11 -13.72
CA GLN A 59 15.81 -8.34 -14.93
C GLN A 59 15.55 -9.05 -16.27
N ASN A 60 15.20 -10.34 -16.26
CA ASN A 60 15.01 -11.15 -17.47
C ASN A 60 13.53 -11.47 -17.79
N GLU A 61 12.56 -10.97 -17.03
CA GLU A 61 11.15 -11.30 -17.25
C GLU A 61 10.39 -10.22 -18.06
N PRO A 62 9.50 -10.64 -18.98
CA PRO A 62 8.85 -9.78 -19.96
C PRO A 62 7.88 -8.77 -19.34
N GLU A 63 7.47 -7.80 -20.17
CA GLU A 63 6.70 -6.56 -19.91
C GLU A 63 5.37 -6.64 -19.11
N ASN A 64 5.03 -7.77 -18.48
CA ASN A 64 3.80 -8.00 -17.70
C ASN A 64 4.11 -8.22 -16.21
N LEU A 65 4.70 -7.21 -15.60
CA LEU A 65 5.27 -7.30 -14.27
C LEU A 65 4.24 -6.95 -13.19
N VAL A 66 3.43 -7.94 -12.80
CA VAL A 66 2.53 -7.81 -11.64
C VAL A 66 3.39 -7.81 -10.37
N ARG A 67 3.49 -6.66 -9.70
CA ARG A 67 4.26 -6.50 -8.45
C ARG A 67 3.42 -5.87 -7.38
N GLY A 68 3.59 -6.30 -6.14
CA GLY A 68 2.86 -5.67 -5.05
C GLY A 68 3.57 -5.74 -3.71
N LYS A 69 3.08 -4.91 -2.80
CA LYS A 69 3.46 -4.93 -1.40
C LYS A 69 2.20 -4.85 -0.55
N SER A 70 2.29 -5.46 0.62
CA SER A 70 1.23 -5.47 1.62
C SER A 70 1.73 -4.79 2.89
N CYS A 71 0.88 -3.97 3.51
CA CYS A 71 1.19 -3.23 4.71
C CYS A 71 0.10 -3.51 5.75
N LEU A 72 0.51 -4.05 6.90
CA LEU A 72 -0.37 -4.32 8.02
C LEU A 72 -0.42 -3.07 8.92
N LEU A 73 -1.63 -2.63 9.23
CA LEU A 73 -1.93 -1.34 9.83
C LEU A 73 -2.74 -1.53 11.11
N PRO A 74 -2.09 -1.58 12.29
CA PRO A 74 -2.79 -1.52 13.57
C PRO A 74 -3.21 -0.05 13.84
N MET A 75 -4.46 0.29 13.53
CA MET A 75 -5.00 1.66 13.61
C MET A 75 -6.41 1.69 14.19
N LYS A 76 -6.82 2.82 14.77
CA LYS A 76 -8.23 3.02 15.11
C LYS A 76 -9.07 3.23 13.84
N PRO A 77 -10.25 2.60 13.71
CA PRO A 77 -11.11 2.79 12.55
C PRO A 77 -11.45 4.26 12.29
N GLU A 78 -11.70 5.06 13.33
CA GLU A 78 -11.98 6.51 13.18
C GLU A 78 -10.83 7.25 12.50
N GLU A 79 -9.59 6.98 12.93
CA GLU A 79 -8.38 7.60 12.37
C GLU A 79 -8.22 7.22 10.90
N LEU A 80 -8.45 5.94 10.57
CA LEU A 80 -8.41 5.46 9.18
C LEU A 80 -9.49 6.13 8.32
N LEU A 81 -10.73 6.20 8.81
CA LEU A 81 -11.86 6.77 8.09
C LEU A 81 -11.67 8.26 7.79
N ILE A 82 -11.24 9.04 8.79
CA ILE A 82 -10.93 10.47 8.64
C ILE A 82 -9.86 10.66 7.57
N ASN A 83 -8.82 9.83 7.61
CA ASN A 83 -7.70 9.94 6.71
C ASN A 83 -8.07 9.54 5.27
N MET A 84 -8.88 8.48 5.08
CA MET A 84 -9.42 8.10 3.76
C MET A 84 -10.28 9.21 3.13
N GLN A 85 -10.93 10.05 3.95
CA GLN A 85 -11.72 11.19 3.47
C GLN A 85 -10.86 12.42 3.14
N LYS A 86 -9.81 12.67 3.94
CA LYS A 86 -8.93 13.84 3.80
C LYS A 86 -7.91 13.70 2.67
N ALA A 87 -7.34 12.52 2.49
CA ALA A 87 -6.22 12.31 1.59
C ALA A 87 -6.38 11.02 0.77
N PRO A 88 -6.26 11.07 -0.56
CA PRO A 88 -6.17 9.86 -1.38
C PRO A 88 -4.83 9.14 -1.11
N LEU A 89 -4.76 7.88 -1.54
CA LEU A 89 -3.48 7.19 -1.70
C LEU A 89 -2.69 7.89 -2.80
N VAL A 90 -1.43 8.27 -2.54
CA VAL A 90 -0.55 8.84 -3.57
C VAL A 90 0.36 7.74 -4.08
N VAL A 91 0.34 7.50 -5.38
CA VAL A 91 1.24 6.56 -6.04
C VAL A 91 2.17 7.35 -6.94
N SER A 92 3.47 7.24 -6.69
CA SER A 92 4.51 7.96 -7.40
C SER A 92 5.39 6.99 -8.18
N VAL A 93 5.65 7.30 -9.44
CA VAL A 93 6.65 6.63 -10.26
C VAL A 93 7.90 7.47 -10.27
N ASN A 94 9.01 6.88 -9.85
CA ASN A 94 10.30 7.52 -9.75
C ASN A 94 11.27 6.84 -10.70
N GLU A 95 12.14 7.63 -11.29
CA GLU A 95 13.36 7.12 -11.91
C GLU A 95 14.37 6.87 -10.80
N LYS A 96 15.04 5.72 -10.84
CA LYS A 96 16.11 5.34 -9.92
C LYS A 96 17.35 4.95 -10.73
N ASN A 97 18.46 5.63 -10.44
CA ASN A 97 19.80 5.27 -10.91
C ASN A 97 20.72 5.07 -9.70
N GLU A 98 22.01 4.80 -9.93
CA GLU A 98 22.98 4.53 -8.86
C GLU A 98 23.13 5.66 -7.84
N HIS A 99 22.85 6.91 -8.24
CA HIS A 99 23.16 8.09 -7.42
C HIS A 99 21.91 8.85 -6.95
N SER A 100 20.74 8.57 -7.50
CA SER A 100 19.55 9.40 -7.29
C SER A 100 18.24 8.65 -7.50
N SER A 101 17.19 9.18 -6.87
CA SER A 101 15.81 8.82 -7.13
C SER A 101 15.01 10.11 -7.37
N SER A 102 14.47 10.28 -8.57
CA SER A 102 13.75 11.49 -8.98
C SER A 102 12.29 11.17 -9.31
N LEU A 103 11.37 12.05 -8.92
CA LEU A 103 9.96 11.90 -9.25
C LEU A 103 9.72 12.17 -10.74
N LEU A 104 9.22 11.16 -11.47
CA LEU A 104 8.78 11.28 -12.86
C LEU A 104 7.32 11.67 -12.94
N ALA A 105 6.46 10.92 -12.27
CA ALA A 105 5.02 11.11 -12.32
C ALA A 105 4.33 10.61 -11.05
N HIS A 106 3.09 11.02 -10.85
CA HIS A 106 2.27 10.60 -9.73
C HIS A 106 0.80 10.47 -10.10
N THR A 107 0.03 9.79 -9.27
CA THR A 107 -1.41 9.73 -9.36
C THR A 107 -2.04 9.65 -7.96
N TYR A 108 -3.33 9.97 -7.91
CA TYR A 108 -4.13 9.98 -6.68
C TYR A 108 -5.23 8.93 -6.79
N VAL A 109 -5.23 7.97 -5.87
CA VAL A 109 -6.23 6.91 -5.84
C VAL A 109 -7.17 7.13 -4.68
N LYS A 110 -8.45 7.37 -4.99
CA LYS A 110 -9.52 7.47 -4.01
C LYS A 110 -10.03 6.07 -3.66
N PHE A 111 -10.22 5.81 -2.37
CA PHE A 111 -10.86 4.59 -1.91
C PHE A 111 -12.31 4.53 -2.38
N ASN A 112 -12.78 3.35 -2.77
CA ASN A 112 -14.15 3.18 -3.24
C ASN A 112 -15.15 3.15 -2.06
N LYS A 113 -16.45 3.26 -2.37
CA LYS A 113 -17.52 3.27 -1.36
C LYS A 113 -17.51 2.02 -0.47
N GLY A 114 -17.17 0.86 -1.03
CA GLY A 114 -17.09 -0.41 -0.29
C GLY A 114 -16.02 -0.36 0.80
N MET A 115 -14.80 0.05 0.45
CA MET A 115 -13.70 0.23 1.40
C MET A 115 -14.06 1.22 2.51
N VAL A 116 -14.64 2.36 2.15
CA VAL A 116 -15.07 3.39 3.13
C VAL A 116 -16.18 2.84 4.05
N SER A 117 -17.15 2.10 3.50
CA SER A 117 -18.25 1.52 4.26
C SER A 117 -17.78 0.44 5.23
N MET A 118 -16.78 -0.35 4.83
CA MET A 118 -16.16 -1.36 5.69
C MET A 118 -15.51 -0.72 6.91
N VAL A 119 -14.69 0.32 6.71
CA VAL A 119 -14.04 1.04 7.83
C VAL A 119 -15.07 1.76 8.70
N ARG A 120 -16.11 2.37 8.10
CA ARG A 120 -17.21 2.98 8.85
C ARG A 120 -17.94 1.97 9.76
N SER A 121 -18.17 0.76 9.28
CA SER A 121 -18.82 -0.29 10.08
C SER A 121 -17.98 -0.69 11.29
N ALA A 122 -16.65 -0.74 11.13
CA ALA A 122 -15.73 -0.93 12.25
C ALA A 122 -15.74 0.25 13.24
N THR A 123 -15.83 1.50 12.77
CA THR A 123 -15.99 2.69 13.64
C THR A 123 -17.28 2.63 14.47
N GLU A 124 -18.37 2.17 13.88
CA GLU A 124 -19.68 2.09 14.52
C GLU A 124 -19.85 0.85 15.41
N GLY A 125 -18.81 0.01 15.54
CA GLY A 125 -18.87 -1.24 16.30
C GLY A 125 -19.85 -2.27 15.75
N ARG A 126 -20.14 -2.20 14.44
CA ARG A 126 -21.02 -3.15 13.73
C ARG A 126 -20.26 -4.34 13.16
N ASP A 127 -19.02 -4.52 13.57
CA ASP A 127 -18.15 -5.61 13.14
C ASP A 127 -18.51 -6.95 13.79
N GLU A 128 -19.24 -6.96 14.91
CA GLU A 128 -19.82 -8.17 15.49
C GLU A 128 -20.79 -8.91 14.54
N TYR A 129 -21.38 -8.19 13.57
CA TYR A 129 -22.24 -8.74 12.53
C TYR A 129 -21.48 -9.10 11.24
N MET A 130 -20.15 -8.91 11.22
CA MET A 130 -19.31 -9.21 10.06
C MET A 130 -18.65 -10.58 10.21
N CYS A 131 -18.64 -11.37 9.15
CA CYS A 131 -17.80 -12.57 9.06
C CYS A 131 -16.36 -12.14 8.71
N LEU A 132 -15.54 -11.91 9.74
CA LEU A 132 -14.16 -11.47 9.58
C LEU A 132 -13.21 -12.62 9.13
N PRO A 133 -12.18 -12.33 8.32
CA PRO A 133 -11.84 -11.02 7.76
C PRO A 133 -12.73 -10.62 6.58
N VAL A 134 -13.04 -9.32 6.48
CA VAL A 134 -13.77 -8.75 5.33
C VAL A 134 -12.80 -7.97 4.46
N SER A 135 -12.95 -8.07 3.14
CA SER A 135 -12.07 -7.39 2.18
C SER A 135 -12.86 -6.62 1.14
N GLN A 136 -12.31 -5.50 0.70
CA GLN A 136 -12.83 -4.68 -0.39
C GLN A 136 -11.68 -4.32 -1.33
N SER A 137 -11.90 -4.42 -2.64
CA SER A 137 -10.86 -4.18 -3.65
C SER A 137 -11.28 -3.15 -4.70
N LEU A 138 -10.28 -2.51 -5.29
CA LEU A 138 -10.36 -1.57 -6.41
C LEU A 138 -9.33 -2.01 -7.45
N ARG A 139 -9.77 -2.28 -8.69
CA ARG A 139 -8.90 -2.52 -9.83
C ARG A 139 -9.23 -1.49 -10.89
N ASP A 140 -8.26 -0.66 -11.27
CA ASP A 140 -8.48 0.39 -12.25
C ASP A 140 -7.17 0.88 -12.87
N SER A 141 -7.29 1.68 -13.93
CA SER A 141 -6.21 2.42 -14.57
C SER A 141 -6.30 3.91 -14.24
N PHE A 142 -5.19 4.47 -13.78
CA PHE A 142 -5.11 5.84 -13.29
C PHE A 142 -4.15 6.67 -14.17
N PRO A 143 -4.51 7.92 -14.53
CA PRO A 143 -3.62 8.79 -15.27
C PRO A 143 -2.40 9.15 -14.42
N LEU A 144 -1.21 9.05 -15.01
CA LEU A 144 0.03 9.55 -14.41
C LEU A 144 0.25 11.01 -14.80
N LEU A 145 0.48 11.85 -13.80
CA LEU A 145 0.66 13.29 -13.91
C LEU A 145 2.10 13.68 -13.57
N ASP A 146 2.68 14.57 -14.36
CA ASP A 146 3.98 15.17 -14.04
C ASP A 146 3.87 16.26 -12.95
N LYS A 147 4.97 16.94 -12.65
CA LYS A 147 5.01 18.06 -11.68
C LYS A 147 4.16 19.27 -12.09
N LYS A 148 3.77 19.36 -13.38
CA LYS A 148 2.90 20.40 -13.95
C LYS A 148 1.45 19.93 -14.04
N ASN A 149 1.09 18.79 -13.44
CA ASN A 149 -0.21 18.14 -13.52
C ASN A 149 -0.65 17.78 -14.95
N SER A 150 0.30 17.61 -15.88
CA SER A 150 0.03 17.17 -17.25
C SER A 150 0.07 15.65 -17.34
N LYS A 151 -0.88 15.05 -18.09
CA LYS A 151 -0.93 13.59 -18.27
C LYS A 151 0.26 13.11 -19.12
N VAL A 152 1.16 12.36 -18.51
CA VAL A 152 2.36 11.78 -19.14
C VAL A 152 2.28 10.26 -19.33
N GLY A 153 1.25 9.62 -18.78
CA GLY A 153 1.14 8.18 -18.81
C GLY A 153 -0.10 7.63 -18.13
N GLU A 154 -0.04 6.34 -17.80
CA GLU A 154 -1.07 5.59 -17.10
C GLU A 154 -0.44 4.48 -16.25
N ILE A 155 -1.07 4.18 -15.11
CA ILE A 155 -0.71 3.07 -14.24
C ILE A 155 -1.95 2.24 -13.91
N SER A 156 -1.87 0.93 -14.10
CA SER A 156 -2.92 -0.02 -13.73
C SER A 156 -2.62 -0.60 -12.36
N LEU A 157 -3.55 -0.45 -11.42
CA LEU A 157 -3.41 -0.84 -10.03
C LEU A 157 -4.53 -1.77 -9.60
N PHE A 158 -4.18 -2.72 -8.72
CA PHE A 158 -5.11 -3.45 -7.88
C PHE A 158 -4.82 -3.11 -6.42
N ILE A 159 -5.80 -2.55 -5.73
CA ILE A 159 -5.70 -2.17 -4.32
C ILE A 159 -6.73 -2.98 -3.56
N ARG A 160 -6.31 -3.63 -2.47
CA ARG A 160 -7.21 -4.34 -1.55
C ARG A 160 -7.01 -3.80 -0.15
N LEU A 161 -8.13 -3.52 0.52
CA LEU A 161 -8.16 -3.22 1.94
C LEU A 161 -8.92 -4.34 2.63
N SER A 162 -8.29 -4.96 3.63
CA SER A 162 -8.87 -6.04 4.41
C SER A 162 -8.94 -5.62 5.88
N TYR A 163 -10.03 -5.98 6.55
CA TYR A 163 -10.28 -5.74 7.96
C TYR A 163 -10.34 -7.07 8.70
N PHE A 164 -9.47 -7.25 9.70
CA PHE A 164 -9.29 -8.49 10.46
C PHE A 164 -9.91 -8.46 11.87
N GLY A 165 -10.50 -7.34 12.27
CA GLY A 165 -10.96 -7.15 13.65
C GLY A 165 -9.83 -6.72 14.58
N HIS A 166 -9.99 -7.06 15.86
CA HIS A 166 -9.11 -6.57 16.92
C HIS A 166 -7.66 -6.95 16.64
N SER A 167 -6.76 -5.97 16.76
CA SER A 167 -5.33 -6.23 16.69
C SER A 167 -4.94 -7.17 17.82
N VAL A 168 -4.62 -8.42 17.50
CA VAL A 168 -3.97 -9.33 18.45
C VAL A 168 -2.54 -8.81 18.63
N VAL A 169 -2.34 -7.96 19.63
CA VAL A 169 -0.99 -7.69 20.12
C VAL A 169 -0.58 -8.94 20.88
N THR A 170 0.03 -9.91 20.19
CA THR A 170 0.84 -10.91 20.90
C THR A 170 2.03 -10.15 21.45
N GLN A 171 1.93 -9.66 22.68
CA GLN A 171 3.13 -9.40 23.45
C GLN A 171 3.82 -10.75 23.57
N PHE A 172 4.87 -10.97 22.77
CA PHE A 172 5.91 -11.91 23.17
C PHE A 172 6.54 -11.31 24.43
N LYS A 173 5.89 -11.49 25.58
CA LYS A 173 6.60 -11.42 26.84
C LYS A 173 7.49 -12.65 26.82
N LEU A 174 8.76 -12.45 26.48
CA LEU A 174 9.83 -13.30 26.98
C LEU A 174 9.71 -13.27 28.50
N VAL A 175 8.90 -14.18 29.06
CA VAL A 175 8.88 -14.46 30.48
C VAL A 175 10.16 -15.23 30.75
N GLY A 176 11.19 -14.51 31.18
CA GLY A 176 12.39 -15.08 31.76
C GLY A 176 13.31 -15.80 30.76
N GLU A 177 14.51 -15.26 30.66
CA GLU A 177 15.74 -15.96 30.28
C GLU A 177 16.08 -16.07 28.77
N GLU A 178 17.32 -15.67 28.52
CA GLU A 178 18.06 -15.67 27.28
C GLU A 178 18.08 -17.06 26.61
N LYS A 179 17.15 -17.36 25.71
CA LYS A 179 17.40 -18.36 24.66
C LYS A 179 16.86 -17.88 23.32
N SER A 180 17.78 -17.61 22.42
CA SER A 180 17.52 -17.34 21.01
C SER A 180 16.69 -18.47 20.41
N VAL A 181 15.57 -18.12 19.77
CA VAL A 181 14.75 -19.08 19.03
C VAL A 181 15.29 -19.15 17.60
N LEU A 182 15.94 -20.27 17.28
CA LEU A 182 16.36 -20.61 15.92
C LEU A 182 15.24 -21.42 15.27
N PHE A 183 14.57 -20.87 14.25
CA PHE A 183 13.64 -21.64 13.45
C PHE A 183 14.43 -22.57 12.52
N LYS A 184 14.43 -23.87 12.81
CA LYS A 184 14.86 -24.90 11.85
C LYS A 184 13.65 -25.34 11.04
N LYS A 185 13.81 -25.26 9.71
CA LYS A 185 12.88 -25.79 8.72
C LYS A 185 12.88 -27.31 8.80
N SER A 186 11.71 -27.93 8.97
CA SER A 186 11.50 -29.36 8.77
C SER A 186 11.52 -29.71 7.30
#